data_AF-A0A2U3N911-F1
#
_entry.id   AF-A0A2U3N911-F1
#
_cell.length_a   1.000
_cell.length_b   1.000
_cell.length_c   1.000
_cell.angle_alpha   90.00
_cell.angle_beta   90.00
_cell.angle_gamma   90.00
#
_symmetry.space_group_name_H-M   'P 1'
#
loop_
_entity.id
_entity.type
_entity.pdbx_description
1 polymer ?
#
loop_
_entity_poly.entity_id
_entity_poly.type
_entity_poly.pdbx_seq_one_letter_code
_entity_poly.pdbx_strand_id
1 'polypeptide(L)'
;MDPERGAPTSRLARLRHQWDQRLQPGEQATVLAWASFTLTFAGLRGLTHWIRAGHGPSGGGMSVGGKHFHHYNLGIGMLATVAGVGLRGTEKQRRHSAAAIAYGAANAMIVDELALLLDLKDVYWAQDGRESVDVAVGVIATGATVVAGMPFWPHARRALRSRT
;
A
#
# COMPACT_ATOMS: atom_id res chain seq x y z
N MET A 1 7.26 -4.09 -46.27
CA MET A 1 8.13 -3.51 -45.23
C MET A 1 7.39 -3.72 -43.93
N ASP A 2 7.64 -4.85 -43.28
CA ASP A 2 6.83 -5.37 -42.19
C ASP A 2 7.48 -4.95 -40.85
N PRO A 3 6.84 -4.13 -40.00
CA PRO A 3 7.43 -3.74 -38.74
C PRO A 3 7.20 -4.89 -37.75
N GLU A 4 8.14 -5.83 -37.74
CA GLU A 4 8.39 -6.75 -36.63
C GLU A 4 8.59 -5.92 -35.33
N ARG A 5 7.48 -5.63 -34.65
CA ARG A 5 7.49 -5.19 -33.25
C ARG A 5 7.87 -6.40 -32.41
N GLY A 6 9.18 -6.63 -32.28
CA GLY A 6 9.76 -7.73 -31.53
C GLY A 6 9.10 -7.91 -30.17
N ALA A 7 8.68 -9.15 -29.88
CA ALA A 7 8.02 -9.50 -28.63
C ALA A 7 8.88 -9.04 -27.42
N PRO A 8 8.26 -8.57 -26.31
CA PRO A 8 9.01 -8.11 -25.15
C PRO A 8 9.92 -9.22 -24.60
N THR A 9 11.23 -9.01 -24.69
CA THR A 9 12.25 -10.03 -24.44
C THR A 9 12.36 -10.43 -22.96
N SER A 10 11.96 -9.57 -22.02
CA SER A 10 11.98 -9.84 -20.58
C SER A 10 10.59 -10.07 -19.97
N ARG A 11 10.51 -10.89 -18.90
CA ARG A 11 9.28 -11.13 -18.12
C ARG A 11 8.68 -9.82 -17.60
N LEU A 12 9.53 -8.91 -17.13
CA LEU A 12 9.12 -7.59 -16.67
C LEU A 12 8.54 -6.74 -17.79
N ALA A 13 9.13 -6.79 -18.99
CA ALA A 13 8.61 -6.07 -20.15
C ALA A 13 7.22 -6.62 -20.58
N ARG A 14 7.02 -7.95 -20.53
CA ARG A 14 5.71 -8.56 -20.79
C ARG A 14 4.67 -8.17 -19.74
N LEU A 15 5.04 -8.19 -18.46
CA LEU A 15 4.16 -7.76 -17.37
C LEU A 15 3.77 -6.29 -17.51
N ARG A 16 4.76 -5.41 -17.75
CA ARG A 16 4.52 -3.98 -17.96
C ARG A 16 3.64 -3.73 -19.18
N HIS A 17 3.88 -4.45 -20.27
CA HIS A 17 3.05 -4.35 -21.46
C HIS A 17 1.58 -4.74 -21.18
N GLN A 18 1.36 -5.84 -20.44
CA GLN A 18 0.00 -6.22 -20.04
C GLN A 18 -0.62 -5.23 -19.03
N TRP A 19 0.19 -4.62 -18.16
CA TRP A 19 -0.28 -3.58 -17.24
C TRP A 19 -0.79 -2.35 -18.00
N ASP A 20 0.01 -1.85 -18.94
CA ASP A 20 -0.30 -0.66 -19.73
C ASP A 20 -1.47 -0.88 -20.70
N GLN A 21 -1.66 -2.10 -21.21
CA GLN A 21 -2.75 -2.42 -22.14
C GLN A 21 -4.09 -2.69 -21.46
N ARG A 22 -4.09 -3.18 -20.22
CA ARG A 22 -5.30 -3.74 -19.59
C ARG A 22 -5.92 -2.83 -18.54
N LEU A 23 -5.15 -1.87 -18.02
CA LEU A 23 -5.61 -0.96 -16.99
C LEU A 23 -5.53 0.47 -17.50
N GLN A 24 -6.64 1.19 -17.37
CA GLN A 24 -6.69 2.63 -17.54
C GLN A 24 -5.83 3.32 -16.46
N PRO A 25 -5.35 4.55 -16.69
CA PRO A 25 -4.50 5.24 -15.72
C PRO A 25 -5.09 5.33 -14.30
N GLY A 26 -6.41 5.51 -14.19
CA GLY A 26 -7.10 5.52 -12.88
C GLY A 26 -7.14 4.15 -12.20
N GLU A 27 -7.31 3.07 -12.98
CA GLU A 27 -7.28 1.70 -12.47
C GLU A 27 -5.87 1.32 -12.01
N GLN A 28 -4.84 1.69 -12.78
CA GLN A 28 -3.44 1.51 -12.40
C GLN A 28 -3.13 2.21 -11.06
N ALA A 29 -3.55 3.47 -10.92
CA ALA A 29 -3.39 4.21 -9.68
C ALA A 29 -4.12 3.53 -8.51
N THR A 30 -5.32 3.01 -8.75
CA THR A 30 -6.11 2.29 -7.74
C THR A 30 -5.40 1.02 -7.27
N VAL A 31 -4.89 0.20 -8.20
CA VAL A 31 -4.12 -1.00 -7.86
C VAL A 31 -2.87 -0.64 -7.07
N LEU A 32 -2.12 0.40 -7.50
CA LEU A 32 -0.91 0.84 -6.81
C LEU A 32 -1.20 1.36 -5.40
N ALA A 33 -2.28 2.11 -5.22
CA ALA A 33 -2.69 2.61 -3.91
C ALA A 33 -3.04 1.47 -2.95
N TRP A 34 -3.89 0.52 -3.39
CA TRP A 34 -4.27 -0.63 -2.56
C TRP A 34 -3.10 -1.58 -2.28
N ALA A 35 -2.25 -1.83 -3.27
CA ALA A 35 -1.04 -2.63 -3.08
C ALA A 35 -0.09 -1.95 -2.09
N SER A 36 0.13 -0.64 -2.22
CA SER A 36 0.96 0.12 -1.29
C SER A 36 0.37 0.11 0.11
N PHE A 37 -0.93 0.32 0.26
CA PHE A 37 -1.62 0.23 1.55
C PHE A 37 -1.38 -1.13 2.20
N THR A 38 -1.67 -2.21 1.45
CA THR A 38 -1.56 -3.59 1.94
C THR A 38 -0.14 -3.91 2.40
N LEU A 39 0.86 -3.58 1.57
CA LEU A 39 2.27 -3.84 1.87
C LEU A 39 2.76 -3.01 3.06
N THR A 40 2.37 -1.73 3.15
CA THR A 40 2.75 -0.88 4.28
C THR A 40 2.10 -1.36 5.57
N PHE A 41 0.80 -1.66 5.59
CA PHE A 41 0.09 -2.16 6.76
C PHE A 41 0.69 -3.49 7.25
N ALA A 42 0.84 -4.47 6.34
CA ALA A 42 1.45 -5.76 6.67
C ALA A 42 2.91 -5.60 7.16
N GLY A 43 3.66 -4.69 6.56
CA GLY A 43 5.03 -4.37 6.97
C GLY A 43 5.13 -3.78 8.37
N LEU A 44 4.26 -2.82 8.71
CA LEU A 44 4.20 -2.20 10.05
C LEU A 44 3.81 -3.21 11.13
N ARG A 45 2.81 -4.06 10.84
CA ARG A 45 2.42 -5.16 11.74
C ARG A 45 3.53 -6.18 11.90
N GLY A 46 4.11 -6.64 10.80
CA GLY A 46 5.25 -7.56 10.80
C GLY A 46 6.42 -7.02 11.62
N LEU A 47 6.77 -5.74 11.45
CA LEU A 47 7.81 -5.07 12.22
C LEU A 47 7.47 -5.01 13.71
N THR A 48 6.23 -4.66 14.05
CA THR A 48 5.76 -4.62 15.44
C THR A 48 5.87 -6.00 16.10
N HIS A 49 5.42 -7.06 15.42
CA HIS A 49 5.54 -8.43 15.92
C HIS A 49 7.01 -8.85 16.08
N TRP A 50 7.87 -8.49 15.12
CA TRP A 50 9.30 -8.80 15.17
C TRP A 50 10.02 -8.10 16.34
N ILE A 51 9.72 -6.83 16.59
CA ILE A 51 10.22 -6.08 17.76
C ILE A 51 9.71 -6.70 19.06
N ARG A 52 8.41 -7.04 19.14
CA ARG A 52 7.83 -7.70 20.32
C ARG A 52 8.42 -9.08 20.58
N ALA A 53 8.89 -9.77 19.54
CA ALA A 53 9.63 -11.03 19.65
C ALA A 53 11.09 -10.85 20.11
N GLY A 54 11.52 -9.63 20.45
CA GLY A 54 12.83 -9.35 21.06
C GLY A 54 13.96 -9.05 20.07
N HIS A 55 13.67 -8.88 18.78
CA HIS A 55 14.69 -8.72 17.74
C HIS A 55 15.06 -7.25 17.45
N GLY A 56 14.49 -6.27 18.15
CA GLY A 56 14.67 -4.84 17.89
C GLY A 56 15.12 -4.01 19.10
N PRO A 57 15.38 -2.70 18.91
CA PRO A 57 15.76 -1.79 20.00
C PRO A 57 14.69 -1.78 21.09
N SER A 58 15.10 -1.89 22.35
CA SER A 58 14.20 -1.99 23.52
C SER A 58 13.23 -0.82 23.68
N GLY A 59 13.50 0.32 23.04
CA GLY A 59 12.66 1.52 23.07
C GLY A 59 11.45 1.53 22.12
N GLY A 60 11.30 0.53 21.24
CA GLY A 60 10.06 0.32 20.46
C GLY A 60 9.51 1.57 19.74
N GLY A 61 10.25 2.10 18.75
CA GLY A 61 9.73 3.13 17.84
C GLY A 61 10.55 4.42 17.79
N MET A 62 9.91 5.50 17.29
CA MET A 62 10.50 6.83 17.16
C MET A 62 10.14 7.69 18.37
N SER A 63 11.10 8.44 18.93
CA SER A 63 10.86 9.42 19.99
C SER A 63 11.35 10.78 19.54
N VAL A 64 10.51 11.81 19.73
CA VAL A 64 10.83 13.20 19.41
C VAL A 64 10.55 14.04 20.65
N GLY A 65 11.58 14.69 21.20
CA GLY A 65 11.44 15.52 22.40
C GLY A 65 11.01 14.77 23.66
N GLY A 66 11.35 13.48 23.77
CA GLY A 66 10.99 12.62 24.91
C GLY A 66 9.57 12.04 24.86
N LYS A 67 8.81 12.27 23.79
CA LYS A 67 7.49 11.68 23.57
C LYS A 67 7.54 10.67 22.42
N HIS A 68 6.80 9.57 22.56
CA HIS A 68 6.62 8.62 21.46
C HIS A 68 5.95 9.30 20.27
N PHE A 69 6.63 9.23 19.13
CA PHE A 69 6.15 9.78 17.88
C PHE A 69 5.48 8.66 17.09
N HIS A 70 4.15 8.67 17.10
CA HIS A 70 3.35 7.70 16.35
C HIS A 70 3.52 7.92 14.85
N HIS A 71 3.64 6.82 14.12
CA HIS A 71 3.90 6.84 12.70
C HIS A 71 2.69 7.34 11.88
N TYR A 72 1.47 7.34 12.44
CA TYR A 72 0.31 7.98 11.79
C TYR A 72 0.55 9.47 11.47
N ASN A 73 1.40 10.16 12.23
CA ASN A 73 1.75 11.57 11.96
C ASN A 73 2.51 11.73 10.63
N LEU A 74 3.37 10.76 10.29
CA LEU A 74 4.01 10.72 8.96
C LEU A 74 2.96 10.48 7.87
N GLY A 75 1.99 9.60 8.14
CA GLY A 75 0.85 9.38 7.25
C GLY A 75 0.06 10.67 7.00
N ILE A 76 -0.26 11.44 8.04
CA ILE A 76 -0.93 12.74 7.90
C ILE A 76 -0.11 13.69 7.01
N GLY A 77 1.19 13.81 7.27
CA GLY A 77 2.08 14.66 6.46
C GLY A 77 2.16 14.22 4.99
N MET A 78 2.20 12.91 4.74
CA MET A 78 2.17 12.35 3.38
C MET A 78 0.83 12.64 2.69
N LEU A 79 -0.31 12.45 3.37
CA LEU A 79 -1.63 12.80 2.81
C LEU A 79 -1.74 14.29 2.51
N ALA A 80 -1.27 15.16 3.42
CA ALA A 80 -1.25 16.59 3.19
C ALA A 80 -0.40 16.95 1.95
N THR A 81 0.72 16.26 1.74
CA THR A 81 1.56 16.43 0.55
C THR A 81 0.85 15.98 -0.72
N VAL A 82 0.22 14.80 -0.70
CA VAL A 82 -0.57 14.29 -1.84
C VAL A 82 -1.73 15.24 -2.17
N ALA A 83 -2.44 15.74 -1.16
CA ALA A 83 -3.50 16.74 -1.34
C ALA A 83 -2.95 18.05 -1.92
N GLY A 84 -1.81 18.53 -1.45
CA GLY A 84 -1.13 19.70 -2.00
C GLY A 84 -0.77 19.54 -3.48
N VAL A 85 -0.26 18.36 -3.87
CA VAL A 85 -0.01 18.01 -5.28
C VAL A 85 -1.33 17.94 -6.07
N GLY A 86 -2.41 17.42 -5.48
CA GLY A 86 -3.73 17.43 -6.11
C GLY A 86 -4.25 18.85 -6.38
N LEU A 87 -4.06 19.77 -5.43
CA LEU A 87 -4.57 21.15 -5.51
C LEU A 87 -3.75 22.03 -6.45
N ARG A 88 -2.41 21.90 -6.46
CA ARG A 88 -1.52 22.83 -7.18
C ARG A 88 -0.52 22.18 -8.12
N GLY A 89 -0.43 20.86 -8.14
CA GLY A 89 0.49 20.14 -9.01
C GLY A 89 0.06 20.21 -10.47
N THR A 90 1.04 20.09 -11.37
CA THR A 90 0.81 19.90 -12.80
C THR A 90 0.09 18.58 -13.08
N GLU A 91 -0.54 18.44 -14.25
CA GLU A 91 -1.21 17.19 -14.62
C GLU A 91 -0.26 15.98 -14.58
N LYS A 92 1.00 16.17 -14.99
CA LYS A 92 2.04 15.15 -14.89
C LYS A 92 2.32 14.73 -13.44
N GLN A 93 2.37 15.68 -12.51
CA GLN A 93 2.59 15.39 -11.09
C GLN A 93 1.38 14.68 -10.47
N ARG A 94 0.16 15.15 -10.78
CA ARG A 94 -1.08 14.53 -10.28
C ARG A 94 -1.25 13.09 -10.74
N ARG A 95 -0.87 12.78 -11.97
CA ARG A 95 -0.94 11.42 -12.55
C ARG A 95 0.26 10.54 -12.24
N HIS A 96 1.26 11.04 -11.52
CA HIS A 96 2.46 10.27 -11.25
C HIS A 96 2.14 9.12 -10.28
N SER A 97 2.64 7.91 -10.57
CA SER A 97 2.40 6.70 -9.74
C SER A 97 2.80 6.89 -8.28
N ALA A 98 3.81 7.71 -8.02
CA ALA A 98 4.24 8.08 -6.67
C ALA A 98 3.11 8.68 -5.82
N ALA A 99 2.16 9.42 -6.41
CA ALA A 99 1.03 9.99 -5.66
C ALA A 99 0.09 8.89 -5.14
N ALA A 100 -0.19 7.87 -5.97
CA ALA A 100 -1.00 6.72 -5.57
C ALA A 100 -0.31 5.87 -4.50
N ILE A 101 1.00 5.61 -4.66
CA ILE A 101 1.80 4.87 -3.68
C ILE A 101 1.84 5.63 -2.35
N ALA A 102 2.16 6.93 -2.37
CA ALA A 102 2.19 7.76 -1.18
C ALA A 102 0.82 7.81 -0.49
N TYR A 103 -0.26 7.94 -1.25
CA TYR A 103 -1.62 7.90 -0.73
C TYR A 103 -1.93 6.57 -0.01
N GLY A 104 -1.61 5.44 -0.63
CA GLY A 104 -1.83 4.12 -0.03
C GLY A 104 -1.03 3.90 1.25
N ALA A 105 0.27 4.18 1.22
CA ALA A 105 1.15 4.06 2.38
C ALA A 105 0.69 4.97 3.54
N ALA A 106 0.31 6.21 3.23
CA ALA A 106 -0.13 7.17 4.23
C ALA A 106 -1.42 6.73 4.94
N ASN A 107 -2.40 6.23 4.18
CA ASN A 107 -3.61 5.66 4.77
C ASN A 107 -3.29 4.44 5.64
N ALA A 108 -2.39 3.56 5.21
CA ALA A 108 -2.01 2.39 6.01
C ALA A 108 -1.41 2.79 7.36
N MET A 109 -0.53 3.78 7.40
CA MET A 109 0.06 4.31 8.63
C MET A 109 -0.97 4.93 9.58
N ILE A 110 -2.04 5.53 9.04
CA ILE A 110 -3.11 6.11 9.86
C ILE A 110 -4.03 5.01 10.39
N VAL A 111 -4.42 4.07 9.52
CA VAL A 111 -5.31 2.97 9.89
C VAL A 111 -4.65 2.03 10.90
N ASP A 112 -3.33 1.84 10.83
CA ASP A 112 -2.58 1.01 11.77
C ASP A 112 -2.76 1.45 13.24
N GLU A 113 -2.88 2.76 13.47
CA GLU A 113 -3.04 3.36 14.79
C GLU A 113 -4.48 3.81 15.07
N LEU A 114 -5.46 3.43 14.23
CA LEU A 114 -6.84 3.92 14.31
C LEU A 114 -7.49 3.64 15.68
N ALA A 115 -7.15 2.51 16.29
CA ALA A 115 -7.64 2.14 17.62
C ALA A 115 -7.15 3.11 18.72
N LEU A 116 -5.97 3.72 18.56
CA LEU A 116 -5.47 4.77 19.45
C LEU A 116 -6.12 6.12 19.15
N LEU A 117 -6.39 6.43 17.88
CA LEU A 117 -6.99 7.70 17.46
C LEU A 117 -8.43 7.89 17.94
N LEU A 118 -9.19 6.81 18.09
CA LEU A 118 -10.59 6.84 18.51
C LEU A 118 -10.79 6.67 20.03
N ASP A 119 -9.72 6.68 20.81
CA ASP A 119 -9.71 6.51 22.28
C ASP A 119 -10.66 5.38 22.75
N LEU A 120 -10.63 4.24 22.04
CA LEU A 120 -11.58 3.12 22.20
C LEU A 120 -11.43 2.36 23.53
N LYS A 121 -10.82 2.95 24.56
CA LYS A 121 -10.28 2.34 25.80
C LYS A 121 -11.20 1.39 26.57
N ASP A 122 -12.52 1.53 26.47
CA ASP A 122 -13.41 0.84 27.40
C ASP A 122 -14.31 -0.25 26.79
N VAL A 123 -14.47 -0.32 25.46
CA VAL A 123 -15.42 -1.31 24.85
C VAL A 123 -14.76 -2.25 23.83
N TYR A 124 -13.52 -1.95 23.43
CA TYR A 124 -12.79 -2.70 22.41
C TYR A 124 -11.73 -3.68 22.97
N TRP A 125 -11.60 -3.75 24.29
CA TRP A 125 -10.42 -4.28 24.99
C TRP A 125 -10.62 -5.59 25.75
N ALA A 126 -11.65 -6.38 25.42
CA ALA A 126 -11.48 -7.82 25.60
C ALA A 126 -10.34 -8.25 24.66
N GLN A 127 -9.34 -8.99 25.16
CA GLN A 127 -8.04 -9.24 24.53
C GLN A 127 -8.09 -9.64 23.03
N ASP A 128 -9.22 -10.17 22.55
CA ASP A 128 -9.41 -10.69 21.18
C ASP A 128 -9.81 -9.62 20.13
N GLY A 129 -10.30 -8.45 20.54
CA GLY A 129 -10.93 -7.48 19.62
C GLY A 129 -9.96 -6.80 18.64
N ARG A 130 -8.73 -6.51 19.07
CA ARG A 130 -7.73 -5.84 18.21
C ARG A 130 -7.16 -6.75 17.12
N GLU A 131 -6.85 -7.99 17.48
CA GLU A 131 -6.33 -8.96 16.52
C GLU A 131 -7.36 -9.23 15.41
N SER A 132 -8.64 -9.37 15.77
CA SER A 132 -9.72 -9.56 14.79
C SER A 132 -9.81 -8.41 13.77
N VAL A 133 -9.54 -7.16 14.17
CA VAL A 133 -9.62 -6.02 13.25
C VAL A 133 -8.36 -5.86 12.43
N ASP A 134 -7.19 -6.17 12.95
CA ASP A 134 -5.99 -6.23 12.13
C ASP A 134 -6.15 -7.27 11.02
N VAL A 135 -6.72 -8.44 11.36
CA VAL A 135 -7.07 -9.48 10.40
C VAL A 135 -8.11 -8.97 9.40
N ALA A 136 -9.18 -8.32 9.87
CA ALA A 136 -10.21 -7.79 8.98
C ALA A 136 -9.65 -6.73 8.01
N VAL A 137 -8.86 -5.79 8.49
CA VAL A 137 -8.19 -4.77 7.66
C VAL A 137 -7.24 -5.44 6.67
N GLY A 138 -6.47 -6.43 7.09
CA GLY A 138 -5.59 -7.21 6.21
C GLY A 138 -6.36 -7.94 5.11
N VAL A 139 -7.50 -8.56 5.43
CA VAL A 139 -8.39 -9.23 4.46
C VAL A 139 -9.00 -8.22 3.50
N ILE A 140 -9.52 -7.10 3.99
CA ILE A 140 -10.11 -6.04 3.16
C ILE A 140 -9.05 -5.46 2.23
N ALA A 141 -7.86 -5.15 2.73
CA ALA A 141 -6.76 -4.59 1.95
C ALA A 141 -6.30 -5.53 0.83
N THR A 142 -6.12 -6.81 1.17
CA THR A 142 -5.74 -7.85 0.21
C THR A 142 -6.84 -8.06 -0.82
N GLY A 143 -8.10 -8.16 -0.38
CA GLY A 143 -9.26 -8.28 -1.25
C GLY A 143 -9.39 -7.09 -2.20
N ALA A 144 -9.27 -5.87 -1.70
CA ALA A 144 -9.34 -4.65 -2.50
C ALA A 144 -8.20 -4.57 -3.53
N THR A 145 -6.97 -4.97 -3.16
CA THR A 145 -5.83 -5.08 -4.09
C THR A 145 -6.11 -6.08 -5.22
N VAL A 146 -6.67 -7.25 -4.87
CA VAL A 146 -7.02 -8.27 -5.85
C VAL A 146 -8.13 -7.77 -6.77
N VAL A 147 -9.21 -7.21 -6.21
CA VAL A 147 -10.36 -6.68 -6.94
C VAL A 147 -9.94 -5.57 -7.90
N ALA A 148 -9.16 -4.59 -7.43
CA ALA A 148 -8.67 -3.49 -8.25
C ALA A 148 -7.86 -3.98 -9.47
N GLY A 149 -7.11 -5.08 -9.32
CA GLY A 149 -6.28 -5.63 -10.39
C GLY A 149 -6.92 -6.76 -11.19
N MET A 150 -8.21 -7.06 -11.01
CA MET A 150 -8.89 -8.16 -11.71
C MET A 150 -8.71 -8.16 -13.24
N PRO A 151 -8.75 -7.01 -13.95
CA PRO A 151 -8.50 -6.99 -15.39
C PRO A 151 -7.08 -7.47 -15.77
N PHE A 152 -6.13 -7.34 -14.85
CA PHE A 152 -4.70 -7.60 -15.05
C PHE A 152 -4.26 -9.00 -14.57
N TRP A 153 -4.69 -9.47 -13.40
CA TRP A 153 -4.12 -10.69 -12.76
C TRP A 153 -4.14 -11.97 -13.61
N PRO A 154 -5.23 -12.31 -14.32
CA PRO A 154 -5.26 -13.53 -15.15
C PRO A 154 -4.25 -13.50 -16.30
N HIS A 155 -3.94 -12.30 -16.80
CA HIS A 155 -2.99 -12.08 -17.89
C HIS A 155 -1.56 -12.07 -17.37
N ALA A 156 -1.32 -11.41 -16.23
CA ALA A 156 -0.03 -11.43 -15.54
C ALA A 156 0.42 -12.86 -15.23
N ARG A 157 -0.48 -13.69 -14.69
CA ARG A 157 -0.23 -15.10 -14.39
C ARG A 157 0.16 -15.89 -15.64
N ARG A 158 -0.49 -15.64 -16.78
CA ARG A 158 -0.17 -16.30 -18.06
C ARG A 158 1.19 -15.85 -18.61
N ALA A 159 1.47 -14.55 -18.61
CA ALA A 159 2.75 -13.99 -19.06
C ALA A 159 3.97 -14.45 -18.24
N LEU A 160 3.74 -14.76 -16.95
CA LEU A 160 4.74 -15.33 -16.05
C LEU A 160 4.93 -16.84 -16.22
N ARG A 161 3.88 -17.56 -16.63
CA ARG A 161 3.87 -19.03 -16.78
C ARG A 161 4.32 -19.53 -18.14
N SER A 162 4.24 -18.70 -19.18
CA SER A 162 4.82 -19.02 -20.48
C SER A 162 6.35 -19.09 -20.36
N ARG A 163 6.84 -20.29 -20.06
CA ARG A 163 8.21 -20.72 -20.39
C ARG A 163 8.28 -20.84 -21.92
N THR A 164 9.45 -20.47 -22.44
CA THR A 164 9.95 -20.77 -23.79
C THR A 164 9.48 -22.10 -24.33
#